data_AF-A0A9P1GI57-F1
#
_entry.id   AF-A0A9P1GI57-F1
#
_cell.length_a   1.000
_cell.length_b   1.000
_cell.length_c   1.000
_cell.angle_alpha   90.00
_cell.angle_beta   90.00
_cell.angle_gamma   90.00
#
_symmetry.space_group_name_H-M   'P 1'
#
loop_
_entity.id
_entity.type
_entity.pdbx_description
1 polymer ?
#
loop_
_entity_poly.entity_id
_entity_poly.type
_entity_poly.pdbx_seq_one_letter_code
_entity_poly.pdbx_strand_id
1 'polypeptide(L)'
;MSVLLLVALPLAAAEVTTEVLSAREWQTWGGPGGDMASASPASVHPVVKPGDTIFLRAYNGKYLGVKDFKVGAKSSRKESAEVSCLNAQRGPRQELVIERNGPMAHPVAVGDMIFLRAHTGNHLDVVGETVRARFPRKGLGYHAFIVEKQPR
;
A
#
# COMPACT_ATOMS: atom_id res chain seq x y z
N MET A 1 -50.55 45.68 -20.17
CA MET A 1 -50.49 44.38 -20.88
C MET A 1 -49.25 44.41 -21.77
N SER A 2 -48.10 43.97 -21.26
CA SER A 2 -46.85 43.89 -22.02
C SER A 2 -46.71 42.50 -22.61
N VAL A 3 -46.72 42.43 -23.95
CA VAL A 3 -46.45 41.20 -24.71
C VAL A 3 -44.93 41.10 -24.87
N LEU A 4 -44.32 40.11 -24.23
CA LEU A 4 -42.91 39.75 -24.45
C LEU A 4 -42.82 38.97 -25.78
N LEU A 5 -42.16 39.56 -26.78
CA LEU A 5 -41.79 38.88 -28.01
C LEU A 5 -40.56 38.00 -27.73
N LEU A 6 -40.77 36.69 -27.66
CA LEU A 6 -39.72 35.69 -27.53
C LEU A 6 -39.01 35.53 -28.89
N VAL A 7 -37.81 36.08 -29.03
CA VAL A 7 -36.96 35.83 -30.20
C VAL A 7 -36.29 34.47 -30.02
N ALA A 8 -36.67 33.49 -30.84
CA ALA A 8 -36.01 32.19 -30.91
C ALA A 8 -34.64 32.34 -31.59
N LEU A 9 -33.57 32.04 -30.84
CA LEU A 9 -32.23 31.84 -31.39
C LEU A 9 -32.20 30.54 -32.22
N PRO A 10 -31.65 30.53 -33.45
CA PRO A 10 -31.46 29.29 -34.17
C PRO A 10 -30.36 28.48 -33.48
N LEU A 11 -30.68 27.24 -33.11
CA LEU A 11 -29.73 26.23 -32.65
C LEU A 11 -28.86 25.85 -33.85
N ALA A 12 -27.67 26.44 -33.93
CA ALA A 12 -26.71 26.13 -34.99
C ALA A 12 -26.40 24.62 -34.95
N ALA A 13 -26.83 23.90 -35.99
CA ALA A 13 -26.39 22.53 -36.24
C ALA A 13 -24.87 22.58 -36.43
N ALA A 14 -24.13 21.97 -35.51
CA ALA A 14 -22.67 21.87 -35.61
C ALA A 14 -22.33 21.13 -36.90
N GLU A 15 -21.78 21.85 -37.87
CA GLU A 15 -21.33 21.27 -39.13
C GLU A 15 -20.26 20.22 -38.82
N VAL A 16 -20.53 18.98 -39.24
CA VAL A 16 -19.56 17.88 -39.16
C VAL A 16 -18.52 18.14 -40.24
N THR A 17 -17.47 18.87 -39.88
CA THR A 17 -16.32 19.11 -40.76
C THR A 17 -15.44 17.85 -40.84
N THR A 18 -14.70 17.71 -41.94
CA THR A 18 -13.74 16.62 -42.14
C THR A 18 -12.67 16.58 -41.05
N GLU A 19 -12.37 17.70 -40.40
CA GLU A 19 -11.46 17.78 -39.26
C GLU A 19 -12.04 17.10 -38.00
N VAL A 20 -13.35 17.23 -37.76
CA VAL A 20 -14.03 16.56 -36.65
C VAL A 20 -14.14 15.04 -36.89
N LEU A 21 -14.24 14.62 -38.16
CA LEU A 21 -14.17 13.20 -38.53
C LEU A 21 -12.75 12.64 -38.32
N SER A 22 -11.71 13.37 -38.75
CA SER A 22 -10.30 13.04 -38.51
C SER A 22 -9.95 12.92 -37.01
N ALA A 23 -10.47 13.83 -36.19
CA ALA A 23 -10.25 13.79 -34.74
C ALA A 23 -10.90 12.59 -34.03
N ARG A 24 -11.88 11.92 -34.68
CA ARG A 24 -12.61 10.75 -34.14
C ARG A 24 -12.08 9.41 -34.65
N GLU A 25 -11.15 9.42 -35.61
CA GLU A 25 -10.49 8.23 -36.17
C GLU A 25 -9.23 7.82 -35.38
N TRP A 26 -9.17 8.10 -34.08
CA TRP A 26 -8.13 7.54 -33.20
C TRP A 26 -8.47 6.09 -32.84
N GLN A 27 -8.36 5.18 -33.82
CA GLN A 27 -8.54 3.73 -33.61
C GLN A 27 -7.25 2.94 -33.41
N THR A 28 -6.07 3.56 -33.31
CA THR A 28 -4.85 2.81 -33.02
C THR A 28 -3.92 3.56 -32.07
N TRP A 29 -3.56 2.90 -30.96
CA TRP A 29 -2.45 3.32 -30.11
C TRP A 29 -1.14 3.26 -30.90
N GLY A 30 -0.47 4.38 -31.12
CA GLY A 30 0.84 4.44 -31.77
C GLY A 30 1.07 5.78 -32.45
N GLY A 31 2.24 6.40 -32.26
CA GLY A 31 2.58 7.65 -32.92
C GLY A 31 2.75 7.48 -34.45
N PRO A 32 2.89 8.59 -35.21
CA PRO A 32 3.16 8.56 -36.63
C PRO A 32 4.50 7.86 -36.90
N GLY A 33 4.43 6.60 -37.33
CA GLY A 33 5.59 5.71 -37.50
C GLY A 33 5.36 4.26 -37.03
N GLY A 34 4.27 3.98 -36.30
CA GLY A 34 4.03 2.64 -35.77
C GLY A 34 4.94 2.26 -34.60
N ASP A 35 5.75 3.21 -34.13
CA ASP A 35 6.51 3.07 -32.89
C ASP A 35 5.52 3.05 -31.73
N MET A 36 5.24 1.84 -31.24
CA MET A 36 4.64 1.69 -29.93
C MET A 36 5.58 2.38 -28.94
N ALA A 37 5.05 3.31 -28.15
CA ALA A 37 5.73 3.74 -26.95
C ALA A 37 5.92 2.52 -26.06
N SER A 38 7.05 1.82 -26.22
CA SER A 38 7.47 0.85 -25.24
C SER A 38 7.87 1.68 -24.03
N ALA A 39 6.89 1.96 -23.16
CA ALA A 39 7.20 2.19 -21.77
C ALA A 39 7.74 0.85 -21.27
N SER A 40 9.04 0.62 -21.52
CA SER A 40 9.80 -0.38 -20.76
C SER A 40 9.44 -0.10 -19.31
N PRO A 41 8.86 -1.05 -18.57
CA PRO A 41 8.38 -0.74 -17.23
C PRO A 41 9.61 -0.33 -16.44
N ALA A 42 9.68 0.96 -16.08
CA ALA A 42 10.78 1.53 -15.34
C ALA A 42 11.00 0.63 -14.14
N SER A 43 12.13 -0.09 -14.11
CA SER A 43 12.54 -1.08 -13.11
C SER A 43 11.52 -1.24 -11.98
N VAL A 44 10.57 -2.17 -12.12
CA VAL A 44 9.44 -2.32 -11.19
C VAL A 44 9.92 -2.96 -9.90
N HIS A 45 10.78 -2.27 -9.17
CA HIS A 45 10.99 -2.53 -7.77
C HIS A 45 9.78 -1.91 -7.07
N PRO A 46 8.81 -2.72 -6.60
CA PRO A 46 7.65 -2.19 -5.92
C PRO A 46 8.13 -1.37 -4.72
N VAL A 47 7.76 -0.09 -4.73
CA VAL A 47 8.10 0.85 -3.67
C VAL A 47 7.12 0.62 -2.51
N VAL A 48 7.64 0.37 -1.32
CA VAL A 48 6.83 0.15 -0.11
C VAL A 48 6.22 1.47 0.36
N LYS A 49 4.91 1.49 0.55
CA LYS A 49 4.14 2.63 1.06
C LYS A 49 3.48 2.30 2.39
N PRO A 50 3.21 3.31 3.24
CA PRO A 50 2.37 3.12 4.42
C PRO A 50 1.00 2.54 4.04
N GLY A 51 0.57 1.50 4.74
CA GLY A 51 -0.65 0.73 4.46
C GLY A 51 -0.42 -0.57 3.71
N ASP A 52 0.76 -0.76 3.10
CA ASP A 52 1.07 -1.99 2.38
C ASP A 52 1.20 -3.17 3.33
N THR A 53 0.76 -4.34 2.84
CA THR A 53 1.06 -5.62 3.49
C THR A 53 2.40 -6.12 2.99
N ILE A 54 3.34 -6.28 3.90
CA ILE A 54 4.71 -6.71 3.64
C ILE A 54 5.01 -8.05 4.31
N PHE A 55 6.05 -8.72 3.82
CA PHE A 55 6.62 -9.91 4.41
C PHE A 55 8.09 -9.65 4.72
N LEU A 56 8.51 -9.91 5.97
CA LEU A 56 9.91 -9.78 6.35
C LEU A 56 10.59 -11.15 6.27
N ARG A 57 11.55 -11.29 5.36
CA ARG A 57 12.34 -12.51 5.20
C ARG A 57 13.64 -12.39 5.99
N ALA A 58 13.84 -13.29 6.93
CA ALA A 58 15.08 -13.42 7.68
C ALA A 58 16.20 -14.01 6.81
N TYR A 59 17.46 -13.86 7.25
CA TYR A 59 18.64 -14.36 6.53
C TYR A 59 18.58 -15.88 6.25
N ASN A 60 17.88 -16.63 7.10
CA ASN A 60 17.69 -18.07 6.99
C ASN A 60 16.61 -18.47 5.96
N GLY A 61 16.08 -17.51 5.19
CA GLY A 61 15.05 -17.72 4.18
C GLY A 61 13.63 -17.85 4.72
N LYS A 62 13.44 -17.82 6.04
CA LYS A 62 12.13 -17.93 6.70
C LYS A 62 11.50 -16.56 6.89
N TYR A 63 10.18 -16.52 7.02
CA TYR A 63 9.42 -15.29 7.20
C TYR A 63 9.13 -15.03 8.67
N LEU A 64 9.29 -13.77 9.09
CA LEU A 64 8.83 -13.29 10.38
C LEU A 64 7.31 -13.45 10.44
N GLY A 65 6.82 -14.06 11.51
CA GLY A 65 5.39 -14.22 11.72
C GLY A 65 5.01 -14.21 13.18
N VAL A 66 3.77 -13.80 13.42
CA VAL A 66 3.18 -13.70 14.75
C VAL A 66 2.31 -14.93 15.00
N LYS A 67 2.61 -15.65 16.08
CA LYS A 67 1.83 -16.81 16.53
C LYS A 67 0.82 -16.36 17.57
N ASP A 68 -0.43 -16.71 17.32
CA ASP A 68 -1.46 -16.67 18.36
C ASP A 68 -1.40 -17.94 19.19
N PHE A 69 -1.30 -17.79 20.51
CA PHE A 69 -1.70 -18.85 21.42
C PHE A 69 -3.21 -18.81 21.57
N LYS A 70 -3.91 -19.66 20.82
CA LYS A 70 -5.28 -20.05 21.20
C LYS A 70 -5.15 -20.95 22.41
N VAL A 71 -5.21 -20.38 23.61
CA VAL A 71 -5.45 -21.20 24.79
C VAL A 71 -6.94 -21.55 24.78
N GLY A 72 -7.27 -22.83 24.95
CA GLY A 72 -8.65 -23.32 24.96
C GLY A 72 -9.53 -22.57 25.98
N ALA A 73 -10.85 -22.82 25.93
CA ALA A 73 -11.94 -22.09 26.59
C ALA A 73 -11.86 -21.86 28.13
N LYS A 74 -10.73 -22.13 28.79
CA LYS A 74 -10.48 -21.92 30.23
C LYS A 74 -9.24 -21.09 30.56
N SER A 75 -8.59 -20.42 29.62
CA SER A 75 -7.49 -19.51 29.95
C SER A 75 -7.85 -18.07 29.63
N SER A 76 -7.85 -17.24 30.68
CA SER A 76 -8.01 -15.80 30.63
C SER A 76 -6.74 -15.06 30.20
N ARG A 77 -5.61 -15.75 30.06
CA ARG A 77 -4.39 -15.15 29.50
C ARG A 77 -4.48 -15.22 27.97
N LYS A 78 -4.86 -14.09 27.35
CA LYS A 78 -4.39 -13.73 26.01
C LYS A 78 -2.87 -13.59 26.10
N GLU A 79 -2.19 -14.72 26.13
CA GLU A 79 -0.75 -14.75 26.32
C GLU A 79 -0.11 -14.26 25.03
N SER A 80 0.61 -13.17 25.19
CA SER A 80 1.57 -12.55 24.27
C SER A 80 1.71 -13.27 22.94
N ALA A 81 1.23 -12.66 21.86
CA ALA A 81 1.46 -13.20 20.54
C ALA A 81 2.98 -13.18 20.26
N GLU A 82 3.57 -14.37 20.16
CA GLU A 82 5.00 -14.55 20.01
C GLU A 82 5.43 -14.33 18.57
N VAL A 83 6.55 -13.63 18.41
CA VAL A 83 7.11 -13.33 17.10
C VAL A 83 8.17 -14.38 16.80
N SER A 84 8.05 -15.06 15.67
CA SER A 84 8.92 -16.18 15.30
C SER A 84 9.23 -16.19 13.80
N CYS A 85 10.43 -16.63 13.43
CA CYS A 85 10.87 -16.73 12.04
C CYS A 85 11.08 -18.21 11.63
N LEU A 86 10.03 -19.02 11.76
CA LEU A 86 10.14 -20.48 11.60
C LEU A 86 9.60 -21.02 10.27
N ASN A 87 8.69 -20.30 9.62
CA ASN A 87 7.98 -20.80 8.44
C ASN A 87 8.58 -20.24 7.14
N ALA A 88 8.77 -21.10 6.15
CA ALA A 88 9.24 -20.72 4.82
C ALA A 88 8.11 -20.28 3.87
N GLN A 89 6.86 -20.42 4.29
CA GLN A 89 5.68 -20.08 3.48
C GLN A 89 5.09 -18.74 3.91
N ARG A 90 4.53 -18.02 2.94
CA ARG A 90 3.70 -16.84 3.19
C ARG A 90 2.31 -17.30 3.62
N GLY A 91 1.73 -16.59 4.56
CA GLY A 91 0.38 -16.82 5.04
C GLY A 91 -0.02 -15.73 6.02
N PRO A 92 -1.26 -15.80 6.57
CA PRO A 92 -1.81 -14.74 7.40
C PRO A 92 -0.89 -14.39 8.58
N ARG A 93 -0.27 -15.41 9.19
CA ARG A 93 0.64 -15.20 10.33
C ARG A 93 1.92 -14.43 9.97
N GLN A 94 2.31 -14.41 8.70
CA GLN A 94 3.50 -13.73 8.19
C GLN A 94 3.19 -12.35 7.60
N GLU A 95 1.90 -11.98 7.51
CA GLU A 95 1.48 -10.68 7.00
C GLU A 95 1.67 -9.61 8.06
N LEU A 96 2.42 -8.57 7.69
CA LEU A 96 2.64 -7.38 8.49
C LEU A 96 2.22 -6.16 7.68
N VAL A 97 1.36 -5.33 8.25
CA VAL A 97 1.00 -4.04 7.66
C VAL A 97 1.99 -2.99 8.14
N ILE A 98 2.63 -2.29 7.21
CA ILE A 98 3.53 -1.18 7.54
C ILE A 98 2.72 0.09 7.77
N GLU A 99 2.85 0.67 8.95
CA GLU A 99 2.21 1.93 9.30
C GLU A 99 3.28 2.99 9.58
N ARG A 100 2.94 4.26 9.37
CA ARG A 100 3.80 5.41 9.65
C ARG A 100 2.97 6.51 10.30
N ASN A 101 3.60 7.37 11.08
CA ASN A 101 3.00 8.63 11.53
C ASN A 101 3.36 9.72 10.51
N GLY A 102 2.36 10.37 9.91
CA GLY A 102 2.54 11.39 8.88
C GLY A 102 1.74 11.11 7.61
N PRO A 103 1.98 11.87 6.52
CA PRO A 103 1.24 11.74 5.27
C PRO A 103 1.46 10.35 4.62
N MET A 104 0.36 9.65 4.30
CA MET A 104 0.42 8.34 3.63
C MET A 104 0.95 8.40 2.18
N ALA A 105 1.06 9.58 1.59
CA ALA A 105 1.41 9.76 0.18
C ALA A 105 2.88 9.42 -0.14
N HIS A 106 3.76 9.43 0.86
CA HIS A 106 5.19 9.23 0.62
C HIS A 106 5.62 7.77 0.83
N PRO A 107 6.48 7.24 -0.06
CA PRO A 107 7.20 5.99 0.16
C PRO A 107 7.88 5.92 1.52
N VAL A 108 8.04 4.70 2.05
CA VAL A 108 8.87 4.45 3.21
C VAL A 108 10.34 4.60 2.82
N ALA A 109 11.04 5.51 3.47
CA ALA A 109 12.44 5.83 3.22
C ALA A 109 13.34 5.45 4.41
N VAL A 110 14.65 5.43 4.17
CA VAL A 110 15.65 5.27 5.24
C VAL A 110 15.53 6.44 6.22
N GLY A 111 15.58 6.15 7.52
CA GLY A 111 15.36 7.11 8.60
C GLY A 111 13.89 7.25 9.02
N ASP A 112 12.94 6.69 8.26
CA ASP A 112 11.53 6.76 8.65
C ASP A 112 11.23 5.91 9.88
N MET A 113 10.43 6.49 10.76
CA MET A 113 9.81 5.77 11.88
C MET A 113 8.56 5.04 11.40
N ILE A 114 8.57 3.72 11.54
CA ILE A 114 7.49 2.83 11.14
C ILE A 114 6.97 2.01 12.31
N PHE A 115 5.76 1.49 12.15
CA PHE A 115 5.12 0.54 13.04
C PHE A 115 4.65 -0.65 12.24
N LEU A 116 4.75 -1.85 12.80
CA LEU A 116 4.41 -3.09 12.11
C LEU A 116 3.21 -3.72 12.80
N ARG A 117 2.06 -3.73 12.11
CA ARG A 117 0.83 -4.34 12.62
C ARG A 117 0.69 -5.76 12.09
N ALA A 118 0.59 -6.74 12.97
CA ALA A 118 0.37 -8.13 12.61
C ALA A 118 -1.08 -8.41 12.22
N HIS A 119 -1.31 -9.56 11.58
CA HIS A 119 -2.67 -10.05 11.27
C HIS A 119 -3.63 -10.16 12.47
N THR A 120 -3.07 -10.21 13.69
CA THR A 120 -3.83 -10.23 14.95
C THR A 120 -4.45 -8.87 15.30
N GLY A 121 -4.06 -7.81 14.57
CA GLY A 121 -4.40 -6.42 14.86
C GLY A 121 -3.46 -5.75 15.87
N ASN A 122 -2.51 -6.48 16.45
CA ASN A 122 -1.52 -5.93 17.39
C ASN A 122 -0.25 -5.48 16.68
N HIS A 123 0.42 -4.48 17.25
CA HIS A 123 1.71 -3.98 16.80
C HIS A 123 2.86 -4.78 17.40
N LEU A 124 3.93 -4.97 16.62
CA LEU A 124 5.18 -5.50 17.12
C LEU A 124 5.75 -4.56 18.18
N ASP A 125 6.15 -5.13 19.31
CA ASP A 125 6.75 -4.44 20.43
C ASP A 125 8.06 -5.12 20.85
N VAL A 126 9.09 -4.31 21.10
CA VAL A 126 10.40 -4.79 21.59
C VAL A 126 10.57 -4.31 23.02
N VAL A 127 10.70 -5.24 23.96
CA VAL A 127 10.99 -4.94 25.37
C VAL A 127 12.20 -5.75 25.79
N GLY A 128 13.28 -5.05 26.16
CA GLY A 128 14.59 -5.68 26.35
C GLY A 128 15.04 -6.36 25.05
N GLU A 129 15.31 -7.66 25.11
CA GLU A 129 15.72 -8.47 23.97
C GLU A 129 14.56 -9.27 23.34
N THR A 130 13.34 -9.05 23.80
CA THR A 130 12.17 -9.85 23.40
C THR A 130 11.26 -9.06 22.47
N VAL A 131 10.93 -9.66 21.31
CA VAL A 131 9.95 -9.11 20.36
C VAL A 131 8.63 -9.86 20.48
N ARG A 132 7.52 -9.14 20.69
CA ARG A 132 6.16 -9.68 20.80
C ARG A 132 5.17 -8.84 20.00
N ALA A 133 3.90 -9.23 19.93
CA ALA A 133 2.83 -8.44 19.34
C ALA A 133 1.62 -8.37 20.29
N ARG A 134 1.72 -7.54 21.33
CA ARG A 134 0.77 -7.58 22.47
C ARG A 134 -0.30 -6.51 22.45
N PHE A 135 0.00 -5.34 21.89
CA PHE A 135 -0.84 -4.17 22.03
C PHE A 135 -1.46 -3.76 20.69
N PRO A 136 -2.78 -3.44 20.65
CA PRO A 136 -3.46 -3.00 19.43
C PRO A 136 -3.22 -1.53 19.08
N ARG A 137 -2.68 -0.75 20.03
CA ARG A 137 -2.36 0.67 19.83
C ARG A 137 -0.86 0.81 19.67
N LYS A 138 -0.43 1.45 18.58
CA LYS A 138 0.96 1.89 18.40
C LYS A 138 1.32 2.99 19.38
N GLY A 139 2.56 2.96 19.86
CA GLY A 139 3.16 4.02 20.68
C GLY A 139 4.61 4.25 20.29
N LEU A 140 5.09 5.49 20.38
CA LEU A 140 6.42 5.94 19.92
C LEU A 140 7.62 5.22 20.58
N GLY A 141 7.41 4.52 21.70
CA GLY A 141 8.44 3.76 22.39
C GLY A 141 8.63 2.37 21.78
N TYR A 142 8.25 1.34 22.54
CA TYR A 142 8.52 -0.07 22.21
C TYR A 142 8.01 -0.57 20.85
N HIS A 143 7.09 0.15 20.19
CA HIS A 143 6.51 -0.26 18.90
C HIS A 143 7.17 0.41 17.69
N ALA A 144 8.02 1.41 17.91
CA ALA A 144 8.62 2.20 16.84
C ALA A 144 9.90 1.52 16.33
N PHE A 145 10.01 1.39 15.01
CA PHE A 145 11.22 0.93 14.32
C PHE A 145 11.71 2.02 13.39
N ILE A 146 13.03 2.18 13.27
CA ILE A 146 13.65 3.06 12.29
C ILE A 146 14.12 2.21 11.11
N VAL A 147 13.78 2.63 9.91
CA VAL A 147 14.24 1.95 8.69
C VAL A 147 15.69 2.33 8.43
N GLU A 148 16.59 1.37 8.59
CA GLU A 148 18.01 1.56 8.30
C GLU A 148 18.44 0.82 7.04
N LYS A 149 19.51 1.31 6.42
CA LYS A 149 20.16 0.66 5.28
C LYS A 149 21.58 0.31 5.68
N GLN A 150 21.98 -0.93 5.43
CA GLN A 150 23.36 -1.34 5.62
C GLN A 150 24.26 -0.50 4.69
N PRO A 151 25.31 0.16 5.23
CA PRO A 151 26.33 0.78 4.40
C PRO A 151 27.02 -0.32 3.58
N ARG A 152 27.14 -0.09 2.27
CA ARG A 152 27.83 -1.00 1.36
C ARG A 152 29.34 -0.89 1.51
#